data_AF-A0A2R7R3K0-F1
#
_entry.id   AF-A0A2R7R3K0-F1
#
_cell.length_a   1.000
_cell.length_b   1.000
_cell.length_c   1.000
_cell.angle_alpha   90.00
_cell.angle_beta   90.00
_cell.angle_gamma   90.00
#
_symmetry.space_group_name_H-M   'P 1'
#
loop_
_entity.id
_entity.type
_entity.pdbx_description
1 polymer ?
#
loop_
_entity_poly.entity_id
_entity_poly.type
_entity_poly.pdbx_seq_one_letter_code
_entity_poly.pdbx_strand_id
1 'polypeptide(L)'
;MTGRIEEVQGLDPAQLHTQLPGWTTPKVLRGLVAHWPMVAAARTSAAAAVAHLKQFDHGQMPVTATTAPTQAQGRLFYNADMSGFNFRREQIALKVVLDTLLKYQPDPDPPGIYVAST
;
A
#
# COMPACT_ATOMS: atom_id res chain seq x y z
N MET A 1 17.72 -2.83 16.65
CA MET A 1 17.95 -3.84 15.60
C MET A 1 18.00 -3.13 14.26
N THR A 2 19.20 -2.75 13.83
CA THR A 2 19.41 -1.87 12.66
C THR A 2 20.31 -2.60 11.65
N GLY A 3 19.92 -3.82 11.28
CA GLY A 3 20.56 -4.55 10.19
C GLY A 3 19.95 -4.10 8.87
N ARG A 4 20.79 -3.72 7.89
CA ARG A 4 20.33 -3.56 6.50
C ARG A 4 19.73 -4.89 6.06
N ILE A 5 18.50 -4.87 5.54
CA ILE A 5 17.86 -6.05 4.95
C ILE A 5 18.63 -6.41 3.68
N GLU A 6 18.97 -7.69 3.52
CA GLU A 6 19.66 -8.18 2.33
C GLU A 6 18.80 -8.00 1.08
N GLU A 7 19.41 -7.54 -0.02
CA GLU A 7 18.71 -7.38 -1.30
C GLU A 7 19.21 -8.42 -2.32
N VAL A 8 18.27 -9.07 -2.99
CA VAL A 8 18.54 -10.04 -4.07
C VAL A 8 18.01 -9.47 -5.38
N GLN A 9 18.83 -9.54 -6.42
CA GLN A 9 18.51 -9.06 -7.77
C GLN A 9 18.60 -10.19 -8.79
N GLY A 10 17.92 -10.05 -9.93
CA GLY A 10 18.02 -10.99 -11.05
C GLY A 10 17.46 -12.39 -10.75
N LEU A 11 16.69 -12.54 -9.68
CA LEU A 11 16.06 -13.82 -9.35
C LEU A 11 14.96 -14.14 -10.37
N ASP A 12 15.06 -15.32 -10.97
CA ASP A 12 13.99 -15.87 -11.79
C ASP A 12 12.81 -16.28 -10.89
N PRO A 13 11.59 -15.76 -11.11
CA PRO A 13 10.40 -16.18 -10.37
C PRO A 13 10.20 -17.70 -10.35
N ALA A 14 10.60 -18.42 -11.41
CA ALA A 14 10.49 -19.88 -11.46
C ALA A 14 11.36 -20.57 -10.39
N GLN A 15 12.41 -19.92 -9.87
CA GLN A 15 13.33 -20.46 -8.87
C GLN A 15 12.90 -20.15 -7.42
N LEU A 16 11.85 -19.34 -7.22
CA LEU A 16 11.41 -18.95 -5.88
C LEU A 16 11.09 -20.16 -4.99
N HIS A 17 10.35 -21.12 -5.53
CA HIS A 17 9.88 -22.27 -4.77
C HIS A 17 11.02 -23.15 -4.21
N THR A 18 12.19 -23.15 -4.87
CA THR A 18 13.37 -23.88 -4.40
C THR A 18 14.24 -23.06 -3.44
N GLN A 19 14.31 -21.74 -3.61
CA GLN A 19 15.16 -20.89 -2.79
C GLN A 19 14.50 -20.44 -1.48
N LEU A 20 13.19 -20.14 -1.50
CA LEU A 20 12.47 -19.59 -0.34
C LEU A 20 12.59 -20.45 0.94
N PRO A 21 12.49 -21.80 0.90
CA PRO A 21 12.60 -22.61 2.11
C PRO A 21 13.93 -22.48 2.85
N GLY A 22 15.00 -22.10 2.16
CA GLY A 22 16.34 -21.94 2.73
C GLY A 22 16.59 -20.59 3.40
N TRP A 23 15.65 -19.63 3.27
CA TRP A 23 15.84 -18.28 3.79
C TRP A 23 15.30 -18.14 5.21
N THR A 24 16.19 -17.84 6.16
CA THR A 24 15.88 -17.66 7.58
C THR A 24 15.86 -16.21 8.03
N THR A 25 16.12 -15.28 7.11
CA THR A 25 16.17 -13.84 7.37
C THR A 25 15.37 -13.07 6.31
N PRO A 26 14.84 -11.87 6.65
CA PRO A 26 14.16 -11.04 5.67
C PRO A 26 15.08 -10.67 4.50
N LYS A 27 14.56 -10.74 3.27
CA LYS A 27 15.25 -10.30 2.05
C LYS A 27 14.32 -9.42 1.20
N VAL A 28 14.89 -8.50 0.43
CA VAL A 28 14.16 -7.71 -0.58
C VAL A 28 14.50 -8.21 -1.98
N LEU A 29 13.49 -8.68 -2.72
CA LEU A 29 13.63 -9.18 -4.09
C LEU A 29 13.42 -8.06 -5.10
N ARG A 30 14.51 -7.38 -5.46
CA ARG A 30 14.46 -6.22 -6.34
C ARG A 30 14.20 -6.65 -7.78
N GLY A 31 13.18 -6.06 -8.38
CA GLY A 31 12.87 -6.24 -9.80
C GLY A 31 12.09 -7.51 -10.16
N LEU A 32 11.80 -8.39 -9.20
CA LEU A 32 11.14 -9.68 -9.41
C LEU A 32 9.86 -9.59 -10.26
N VAL A 33 9.03 -8.59 -9.97
CA VAL A 33 7.74 -8.36 -10.64
C VAL A 33 7.75 -7.10 -11.51
N ALA A 34 8.94 -6.62 -11.92
CA ALA A 34 9.09 -5.40 -12.71
C ALA A 34 8.34 -5.43 -14.05
N HIS A 35 8.04 -6.62 -14.55
CA HIS A 35 7.33 -6.87 -15.81
C HIS A 35 5.81 -6.83 -15.65
N TRP A 36 5.26 -6.77 -14.43
CA TRP A 36 3.81 -6.77 -14.23
C TRP A 36 3.16 -5.51 -14.81
N PRO A 37 1.98 -5.62 -15.46
CA PRO A 37 1.26 -4.47 -16.02
C PRO A 37 1.02 -3.33 -15.02
N MET A 38 0.67 -3.66 -13.77
CA MET A 38 0.48 -2.67 -12.70
C MET A 38 1.78 -1.90 -12.39
N VAL A 39 2.92 -2.59 -12.38
CA VAL A 39 4.23 -1.96 -12.13
C VAL A 39 4.61 -1.05 -13.29
N ALA A 40 4.35 -1.48 -14.53
CA ALA A 40 4.56 -0.64 -15.71
C ALA A 40 3.68 0.63 -15.66
N ALA A 41 2.39 0.49 -15.31
CA ALA A 41 1.49 1.64 -15.14
C ALA A 41 1.97 2.60 -14.04
N ALA A 42 2.39 2.07 -12.89
CA ALA A 42 2.90 2.87 -11.78
C ALA A 42 4.22 3.61 -12.08
N ARG A 43 5.06 3.06 -12.96
CA ARG A 43 6.28 3.74 -13.45
C ARG A 43 5.97 4.93 -14.35
N THR A 44 4.82 4.93 -15.04
CA THR A 44 4.39 6.07 -15.84
C THR A 44 3.92 7.22 -14.96
N SER A 45 3.02 6.96 -14.00
CA SER A 45 2.59 7.93 -12.98
C SER A 45 1.67 7.29 -11.93
N ALA A 46 1.45 7.99 -10.81
CA ALA A 46 0.43 7.60 -9.83
C ALA A 46 -0.97 7.55 -10.45
N ALA A 47 -1.30 8.50 -11.35
CA ALA A 47 -2.58 8.52 -12.05
C ALA A 47 -2.77 7.31 -12.98
N ALA A 48 -1.72 6.89 -13.69
CA ALA A 48 -1.74 5.68 -14.51
C ALA A 48 -1.91 4.41 -13.65
N ALA A 49 -1.27 4.35 -12.48
CA ALA A 49 -1.45 3.28 -11.52
C ALA A 49 -2.92 3.18 -11.05
N VAL A 50 -3.52 4.30 -10.67
CA VAL A 50 -4.94 4.36 -10.26
C VAL A 50 -5.86 3.97 -11.39
N ALA A 51 -5.62 4.46 -12.61
CA ALA A 51 -6.40 4.08 -13.78
C ALA A 51 -6.36 2.57 -14.04
N HIS A 52 -5.18 1.95 -13.89
CA HIS A 52 -5.03 0.49 -14.00
C HIS A 52 -5.83 -0.25 -12.92
N LEU A 53 -5.68 0.13 -11.65
CA LEU A 53 -6.42 -0.52 -10.54
C LEU A 53 -7.94 -0.41 -10.69
N LYS A 54 -8.45 0.75 -11.15
CA LYS A 54 -9.87 0.98 -11.36
C LYS A 54 -10.52 0.06 -12.40
N GLN A 55 -9.74 -0.58 -13.27
CA GLN A 55 -10.24 -1.55 -14.24
C GLN A 55 -10.68 -2.87 -13.58
N PHE A 56 -10.12 -3.19 -12.41
CA PHE A 56 -10.42 -4.42 -11.66
C PHE A 56 -11.44 -4.22 -10.54
N ASP A 57 -11.77 -2.96 -10.22
CA ASP A 57 -12.84 -2.66 -9.26
C ASP A 57 -14.21 -2.69 -9.97
N HIS A 58 -14.93 -3.79 -9.72
CA HIS A 58 -16.28 -4.06 -10.21
C HIS A 58 -17.38 -3.39 -9.35
N GLY A 59 -17.02 -2.65 -8.29
CA GLY A 59 -17.95 -1.87 -7.47
C GLY A 59 -18.89 -2.68 -6.59
N GLN A 60 -18.70 -4.01 -6.50
CA GLN A 60 -19.59 -4.91 -5.77
C GLN A 60 -19.30 -4.97 -4.27
N MET A 61 -18.04 -4.78 -3.88
CA MET A 61 -17.62 -4.88 -2.48
C MET A 61 -16.93 -3.59 -2.05
N PRO A 62 -17.42 -2.92 -0.99
CA PRO A 62 -16.70 -1.80 -0.41
C PRO A 62 -15.41 -2.29 0.24
N VAL A 63 -14.43 -1.40 0.34
CA VAL A 63 -13.22 -1.61 1.13
C VAL A 63 -13.35 -0.88 2.46
N THR A 64 -12.69 -1.41 3.49
CA THR A 64 -12.56 -0.71 4.77
C THR A 64 -11.39 0.26 4.70
N ALA A 65 -11.69 1.54 4.51
CA ALA A 65 -10.72 2.61 4.60
C ALA A 65 -10.58 3.08 6.06
N THR A 66 -9.35 3.25 6.50
CA THR A 66 -9.00 3.88 7.77
C THR A 66 -8.40 5.25 7.50
N THR A 67 -8.99 6.30 8.06
CA THR A 67 -8.53 7.67 7.92
C THR A 67 -8.05 8.21 9.25
N ALA A 68 -6.92 8.91 9.25
CA ALA A 68 -6.39 9.58 10.42
C ALA A 68 -6.04 11.02 10.08
N PRO A 69 -6.26 11.96 11.02
CA PRO A 69 -5.92 13.35 10.80
C PRO A 69 -4.41 13.50 10.68
N THR A 70 -3.95 14.56 10.02
CA THR A 70 -2.54 14.87 9.81
C THR A 70 -1.71 14.85 11.10
N GLN A 71 -2.29 15.29 12.23
CA GLN A 71 -1.66 15.28 13.56
C GLN A 71 -1.31 13.88 14.06
N ALA A 72 -1.95 12.84 13.53
CA ALA A 72 -1.60 11.45 13.83
C ALA A 72 -0.27 11.03 13.19
N GLN A 73 0.25 11.78 12.20
CA GLN A 73 1.55 11.53 11.56
C GLN A 73 1.71 10.07 11.09
N GLY A 74 0.64 9.52 10.50
CA GLY A 74 0.58 8.13 10.04
C GLY A 74 0.41 7.07 11.13
N ARG A 75 0.35 7.45 12.41
CA ARG A 75 0.22 6.52 13.54
C ARG A 75 -1.25 6.29 13.90
N LEU A 76 -1.79 5.15 13.50
CA LEU A 76 -3.14 4.70 13.87
C LEU A 76 -3.12 4.11 15.29
N PHE A 77 -3.74 4.78 16.26
CA PHE A 77 -3.68 4.42 17.67
C PHE A 77 -4.88 4.93 18.48
N TYR A 78 -4.80 4.86 19.81
CA TYR A 78 -5.69 5.58 20.72
C TYR A 78 -5.46 7.11 20.63
N ASN A 79 -6.49 7.88 20.93
CA ASN A 79 -6.40 9.32 21.15
C ASN A 79 -5.69 9.64 22.49
N ALA A 80 -5.38 10.92 22.71
CA ALA A 80 -4.52 11.35 23.82
C ALA A 80 -5.10 11.08 25.22
N ASP A 81 -6.43 11.13 25.37
CA ASP A 81 -7.17 10.84 26.60
C ASP A 81 -7.56 9.36 26.72
N MET A 82 -7.15 8.52 25.75
CA MET A 82 -7.42 7.09 25.69
C MET A 82 -8.92 6.72 25.69
N SER A 83 -9.80 7.67 25.40
CA SER A 83 -11.26 7.46 25.35
C SER A 83 -11.72 6.77 24.05
N GLY A 84 -10.84 6.73 23.04
CA GLY A 84 -11.15 6.14 21.74
C GLY A 84 -9.93 6.11 20.82
N PHE A 85 -10.18 6.10 19.51
CA PHE A 85 -9.14 6.02 18.50
C PHE A 85 -8.84 7.40 17.89
N ASN A 86 -7.62 7.59 17.42
CA ASN A 86 -7.22 8.77 16.65
C ASN A 86 -7.55 8.63 15.15
N PHE A 87 -8.30 7.60 14.75
CA PHE A 87 -8.66 7.30 13.38
C PHE A 87 -10.14 6.93 13.26
N ARG A 88 -10.66 6.95 12.04
CA ARG A 88 -12.02 6.50 11.70
C ARG A 88 -11.94 5.38 10.68
N ARG A 89 -12.93 4.49 10.69
CA ARG A 89 -13.08 3.40 9.70
C ARG A 89 -14.38 3.58 8.95
N GLU A 90 -14.31 3.46 7.63
CA GLU A 90 -15.45 3.68 6.74
C GLU A 90 -15.47 2.61 5.66
N GLN A 91 -16.67 2.14 5.30
CA GLN A 91 -16.88 1.28 4.14
C GLN A 91 -17.11 2.16 2.93
N ILE A 92 -16.22 2.10 1.95
CA ILE A 92 -16.25 2.99 0.79
C ILE A 92 -15.79 2.25 -0.46
N ALA A 93 -16.24 2.69 -1.64
CA ALA A 93 -15.79 2.10 -2.90
C ALA A 93 -14.28 2.34 -3.11
N LEU A 94 -13.56 1.33 -3.57
CA LEU A 94 -12.10 1.42 -3.80
C LEU A 94 -11.76 2.55 -4.77
N LYS A 95 -12.55 2.77 -5.84
CA LYS A 95 -12.34 3.92 -6.75
C LYS A 95 -12.28 5.25 -6.02
N VAL A 96 -13.12 5.46 -5.00
CA VAL A 96 -13.17 6.72 -4.25
C VAL A 96 -11.93 6.87 -3.37
N VAL A 97 -11.44 5.78 -2.76
CA VAL A 97 -10.17 5.82 -2.01
C VAL A 97 -9.02 6.19 -2.96
N LEU A 98 -8.95 5.56 -4.13
CA LEU A 98 -7.90 5.81 -5.11
C LEU A 98 -7.92 7.27 -5.62
N ASP A 99 -9.09 7.82 -5.89
CA ASP A 99 -9.24 9.24 -6.25
C ASP A 99 -8.84 10.16 -5.10
N THR A 100 -9.17 9.79 -3.87
CA THR A 100 -8.79 10.57 -2.69
C THR A 100 -7.28 10.58 -2.48
N LEU A 101 -6.59 9.45 -2.72
CA LEU A 101 -5.13 9.38 -2.67
C LEU A 101 -4.49 10.30 -3.71
N LEU A 102 -5.00 10.34 -4.95
CA LEU A 102 -4.50 11.27 -5.97
C LEU A 102 -4.76 12.74 -5.60
N LYS A 103 -5.94 13.04 -5.05
CA LYS A 103 -6.30 14.39 -4.61
C LYS A 103 -5.30 14.95 -3.60
N TYR A 104 -4.83 14.13 -2.66
CA TYR A 104 -3.88 14.52 -1.62
C TYR A 104 -2.41 14.34 -2.00
N GLN A 105 -2.09 13.78 -3.18
CA GLN A 105 -0.72 13.60 -3.63
C GLN A 105 0.16 14.88 -3.59
N PRO A 106 -0.34 16.09 -3.96
CA PRO A 106 0.49 17.30 -3.91
C PRO A 106 0.54 17.97 -2.52
N ASP A 107 -0.24 17.49 -1.56
CA ASP A 107 -0.30 18.06 -0.21
C ASP A 107 0.94 17.62 0.59
N PRO A 108 1.73 18.55 1.15
CA PRO A 108 2.89 18.20 1.97
C PRO A 108 2.53 17.60 3.34
N ASP A 109 1.29 17.75 3.81
CA ASP A 109 0.84 17.31 5.13
C ASP A 109 -0.58 16.67 5.08
N PRO A 110 -0.78 15.62 4.25
CA PRO A 110 -2.09 15.05 4.00
C PRO A 110 -2.62 14.23 5.19
N PRO A 111 -3.94 13.98 5.26
CA PRO A 111 -4.47 12.98 6.17
C PRO A 111 -3.91 11.59 5.84
N GLY A 112 -3.74 10.75 6.86
CA GLY A 112 -3.40 9.34 6.66
C GLY A 112 -4.58 8.58 6.09
N ILE A 113 -4.38 7.87 4.97
CA ILE A 113 -5.39 6.99 4.37
C ILE A 113 -4.79 5.60 4.23
N TYR A 114 -5.44 4.60 4.83
CA TYR A 114 -5.01 3.21 4.83
C TYR A 114 -6.16 2.29 4.43
N VAL A 115 -5.91 1.35 3.52
CA VAL A 115 -6.87 0.31 3.16
C VAL A 115 -6.24 -1.05 3.47
N ALA A 116 -6.90 -1.81 4.34
CA ALA A 116 -6.53 -3.20 4.59
C ALA A 116 -7.32 -4.12 3.65
N SER A 117 -6.63 -5.07 3.03
CA SER A 117 -7.28 -6.23 2.41
C SER A 117 -7.47 -7.30 3.49
N THR A 118 -8.68 -7.84 3.61
CA THR A 118 -9.04 -8.93 4.54
C THR A 118 -9.02 -10.27 3.85
#